data_AF-A0A200QK46-F1
#
_entry.id   AF-A0A200QK46-F1
#
_cell.length_a   1.000
_cell.length_b   1.000
_cell.length_c   1.000
_cell.angle_alpha   90.00
_cell.angle_beta   90.00
_cell.angle_gamma   90.00
#
_symmetry.space_group_name_H-M   'P 1'
#
loop_
_entity.id
_entity.type
_entity.pdbx_description
1 polymer ?
#
loop_
_entity_poly.entity_id
_entity_poly.type
_entity_poly.pdbx_seq_one_letter_code
_entity_poly.pdbx_strand_id
1 'polypeptide(L)'
;MADKYGPIFMIRLGVRRNLVVSNSELAKECLSTNDRIFPTRPNSVAVKLMGYNSAMLGFAPYGPYWREIRKIATIELLSNRRLELLKNIRISEINMSIQELYQILGGF
;
A
#
# COMPACT_ATOMS: atom_id res chain seq x y z
N MET A 1 23.62 -0.63 0.12
CA MET A 1 23.52 -1.55 1.29
C MET A 1 23.44 -2.98 0.81
N ALA A 2 22.48 -3.32 -0.04
CA ALA A 2 22.38 -4.67 -0.64
C ALA A 2 23.68 -5.10 -1.36
N ASP A 3 24.35 -4.19 -2.07
CA ASP A 3 25.63 -4.50 -2.76
C ASP A 3 26.75 -4.95 -1.80
N LYS A 4 26.68 -4.51 -0.54
CA LYS A 4 27.69 -4.82 0.50
C LYS A 4 27.28 -5.99 1.39
N TYR A 5 26.00 -6.12 1.70
CA TYR A 5 25.49 -7.08 2.68
C TYR A 5 24.71 -8.24 2.06
N GLY A 6 24.56 -8.24 0.73
CA GLY A 6 23.80 -9.24 -0.01
C GLY A 6 22.31 -8.92 -0.14
N PRO A 7 21.55 -9.81 -0.79
CA PRO A 7 20.14 -9.61 -1.15
C PRO A 7 19.18 -9.71 0.05
N ILE A 8 19.66 -10.17 1.20
CA ILE A 8 18.87 -10.30 2.44
C ILE A 8 19.76 -9.94 3.63
N PHE A 9 19.35 -8.94 4.41
CA PHE A 9 20.15 -8.46 5.54
C PHE A 9 19.28 -7.83 6.63
N MET A 10 19.83 -7.72 7.84
CA MET A 10 19.14 -7.16 8.99
C MET A 10 19.61 -5.74 9.28
N ILE A 11 18.66 -4.84 9.58
CA ILE A 11 18.93 -3.49 10.08
C ILE A 11 18.20 -3.25 11.39
N ARG A 12 18.66 -2.26 12.16
CA ARG A 12 17.98 -1.81 13.38
C ARG A 12 17.41 -0.40 13.16
N LEU A 13 16.09 -0.26 13.21
CA LEU A 13 15.39 1.02 13.16
C LEU A 13 14.91 1.35 14.57
N GLY A 14 15.62 2.24 15.26
CA GLY A 14 15.41 2.53 16.67
C GLY A 14 15.61 1.26 17.52
N VAL A 15 14.56 0.82 18.19
CA VAL A 15 14.56 -0.40 19.03
C VAL A 15 14.13 -1.66 18.28
N ARG A 16 13.64 -1.54 17.04
CA ARG A 16 13.14 -2.67 16.25
C ARG A 16 14.20 -3.18 15.29
N ARG A 17 14.35 -4.50 15.20
CA ARG A 17 15.12 -5.15 14.14
C ARG A 17 14.21 -5.42 12.96
N ASN A 18 14.69 -5.15 11.75
CA ASN A 18 13.96 -5.32 10.51
C ASN A 18 14.80 -6.12 9.53
N LEU A 19 14.15 -7.09 8.88
CA LEU A 19 14.71 -7.84 7.77
C LEU A 19 14.45 -7.04 6.50
N VAL A 20 15.50 -6.79 5.73
CA VAL A 20 15.43 -6.18 4.41
C VAL A 20 15.62 -7.26 3.38
N VAL A 21 14.66 -7.35 2.44
CA VAL A 21 14.72 -8.23 1.27
C VAL A 21 14.91 -7.33 0.05
N SER A 22 16.05 -7.45 -0.62
CA SER A 22 16.47 -6.63 -1.76
C SER A 22 16.70 -7.47 -3.02
N ASN A 23 15.87 -8.48 -3.23
CA ASN A 23 15.90 -9.38 -4.38
C ASN A 23 14.48 -9.82 -4.75
N SER A 24 14.18 -9.89 -6.05
CA SER A 24 12.84 -10.19 -6.58
C SER A 24 12.39 -11.61 -6.28
N GLU A 25 13.30 -12.59 -6.40
CA GLU A 25 12.99 -14.00 -6.16
C GLU A 25 12.65 -14.23 -4.69
N LEU A 26 13.45 -13.65 -3.77
CA LEU A 26 13.18 -13.70 -2.33
C LEU A 26 11.90 -12.93 -1.95
N ALA A 27 11.63 -11.78 -2.58
CA ALA A 27 10.40 -11.04 -2.34
C ALA A 27 9.16 -11.86 -2.77
N LYS A 28 9.25 -12.59 -3.88
CA LYS A 28 8.20 -13.51 -4.34
C LYS A 28 7.98 -14.65 -3.33
N GLU A 29 9.04 -15.21 -2.77
CA GLU A 29 8.92 -16.23 -1.71
C GLU A 29 8.16 -15.70 -0.49
N CYS A 30 8.42 -14.46 -0.06
CA CYS A 30 7.73 -13.85 1.09
C CYS A 30 6.28 -13.42 0.79
N LEU A 31 6.03 -12.85 -0.40
CA LEU A 31 4.76 -12.17 -0.70
C LEU A 31 3.81 -12.99 -1.57
N SER A 32 4.26 -14.14 -2.09
CA SER A 32 3.44 -15.06 -2.89
C SER A 32 3.45 -16.47 -2.28
N THR A 33 4.60 -17.14 -2.25
CA THR A 33 4.67 -18.56 -1.82
C THR A 33 4.31 -18.71 -0.33
N ASN A 34 4.81 -17.79 0.50
CA ASN A 34 4.63 -17.80 1.96
C ASN A 34 3.83 -16.59 2.45
N ASP A 35 2.92 -16.07 1.62
CA ASP A 35 2.15 -14.84 1.85
C ASP A 35 1.35 -14.84 3.17
N ARG A 36 0.95 -16.02 3.66
CA ARG A 36 0.25 -16.22 4.94
C ARG A 36 1.11 -15.98 6.17
N ILE A 37 2.45 -16.00 6.04
CA ILE A 37 3.40 -15.77 7.14
C ILE A 37 3.65 -14.27 7.34
N PHE A 38 3.69 -13.50 6.26
CA PHE A 38 4.00 -12.06 6.27
C PHE A 38 2.81 -11.08 6.13
N PRO A 39 1.54 -11.43 6.42
CA PRO A 39 0.43 -10.52 6.15
C PRO A 39 0.26 -9.48 7.25
N THR A 40 0.72 -9.76 8.47
CA THR A 40 0.53 -8.88 9.63
C THR A 40 1.42 -7.64 9.54
N ARG A 41 0.85 -6.46 9.81
CA ARG A 41 1.56 -5.19 9.83
C ARG A 41 2.01 -4.83 11.25
N PRO A 42 3.26 -4.37 11.45
CA PRO A 42 3.69 -3.89 12.75
C PRO A 42 2.86 -2.69 13.20
N ASN A 43 2.27 -2.76 14.39
CA ASN A 43 1.54 -1.63 14.93
C ASN A 43 2.51 -0.57 15.46
N SER A 44 2.24 0.69 15.12
CA SER A 44 2.96 1.88 15.60
C SER A 44 1.99 2.83 16.28
N VAL A 45 2.49 3.74 17.11
CA VAL A 45 1.63 4.76 17.76
C VAL A 45 0.88 5.58 16.71
N ALA A 46 1.55 5.95 15.62
CA ALA A 46 0.96 6.65 14.49
C ALA A 46 -0.21 5.86 13.86
N VAL A 47 -0.02 4.57 13.61
CA VAL A 47 -1.07 3.69 13.08
C VAL A 47 -2.25 3.55 14.05
N LYS A 48 -1.98 3.47 15.35
CA LYS A 48 -3.03 3.40 16.36
C LYS A 48 -3.87 4.68 16.41
N LEU A 49 -3.22 5.85 16.40
CA LEU A 49 -3.88 7.15 16.52
C LEU A 49 -4.59 7.58 15.24
N MET A 50 -3.91 7.50 14.09
CA MET A 50 -4.46 7.96 12.81
C MET A 50 -5.27 6.87 12.10
N GLY A 51 -4.99 5.61 12.38
CA GLY A 51 -5.58 4.46 11.69
C GLY A 51 -6.80 3.86 12.37
N TYR A 52 -7.54 4.64 13.17
CA TYR A 52 -8.70 4.17 13.94
C TYR A 52 -8.39 2.91 14.75
N ASN A 53 -7.38 2.98 15.62
CA ASN A 53 -6.87 1.84 16.36
C ASN A 53 -6.43 0.67 15.45
N SER A 54 -5.81 0.97 14.32
CA SER A 54 -5.39 0.01 13.29
C SER A 54 -6.55 -0.67 12.54
N ALA A 55 -7.74 -0.08 12.47
CA ALA A 55 -8.85 -0.64 11.69
C ALA A 55 -8.76 -0.34 10.18
N MET A 56 -7.90 0.60 9.75
CA MET A 56 -7.74 0.91 8.32
C MET A 56 -7.26 -0.31 7.51
N LEU A 57 -7.78 -0.47 6.28
CA LEU A 57 -7.47 -1.58 5.36
C LEU A 57 -5.96 -1.86 5.20
N GLY A 58 -5.14 -0.80 5.13
CA GLY A 58 -3.69 -0.93 4.94
C GLY A 58 -2.91 -1.33 6.20
N PHE A 59 -3.50 -1.18 7.38
CA PHE A 59 -2.81 -1.30 8.66
C PHE A 59 -3.41 -2.32 9.62
N ALA A 60 -4.61 -2.83 9.34
CA ALA A 60 -5.23 -3.83 10.20
C ALA A 60 -4.42 -5.12 10.25
N PRO A 61 -4.25 -5.70 11.46
CA PRO A 61 -3.60 -7.00 11.60
C PRO A 61 -4.41 -8.04 10.83
N TYR A 62 -3.71 -9.04 10.29
CA TYR A 62 -4.36 -10.10 9.55
C TYR A 62 -5.33 -10.87 10.45
N GLY A 63 -6.56 -11.02 10.00
CA GLY A 63 -7.64 -11.66 10.75
C GLY A 63 -8.96 -11.57 10.00
N PRO A 64 -10.06 -12.11 10.57
CA PRO A 64 -11.38 -12.11 9.94
C PRO A 64 -11.83 -10.71 9.50
N TYR A 65 -11.64 -9.71 10.36
CA TYR A 65 -11.97 -8.31 10.06
C TYR A 65 -11.26 -7.79 8.80
N TRP A 66 -9.94 -7.94 8.74
CA TRP A 66 -9.16 -7.47 7.59
C TRP A 66 -9.55 -8.20 6.30
N ARG A 67 -9.85 -9.51 6.38
CA ARG A 67 -10.30 -10.30 5.23
C ARG A 67 -11.62 -9.77 4.67
N GLU A 68 -12.58 -9.44 5.54
CA GLU A 68 -13.87 -8.89 5.13
C GLU A 68 -13.73 -7.48 4.53
N ILE A 69 -13.01 -6.57 5.18
CA ILE A 69 -12.80 -5.22 4.64
C ILE A 69 -12.03 -5.25 3.31
N ARG A 70 -11.03 -6.15 3.18
CA ARG A 70 -10.33 -6.36 1.90
C ARG A 70 -11.27 -6.86 0.81
N LYS A 71 -12.16 -7.80 1.13
CA LYS A 71 -13.17 -8.31 0.20
C LYS A 71 -14.12 -7.20 -0.26
N ILE A 72 -14.64 -6.40 0.67
CA ILE A 72 -15.52 -5.26 0.37
C ILE A 72 -14.79 -4.27 -0.54
N ALA A 73 -13.56 -3.85 -0.20
CA ALA A 73 -12.79 -2.92 -1.01
C ALA A 73 -12.54 -3.47 -2.43
N THR A 74 -12.21 -4.76 -2.54
CA THR A 74 -11.94 -5.39 -3.83
C THR A 74 -13.19 -5.46 -4.71
N ILE A 75 -14.34 -5.83 -4.15
CA ILE A 75 -15.57 -6.05 -4.94
C ILE A 75 -16.30 -4.74 -5.21
N GLU A 76 -16.44 -3.88 -4.20
CA GLU A 76 -17.31 -2.71 -4.28
C GLU A 76 -16.60 -1.41 -4.67
N LEU A 77 -15.28 -1.31 -4.48
CA LEU A 77 -14.53 -0.11 -4.81
C LEU A 77 -13.60 -0.32 -6.01
N LEU A 78 -12.88 -1.44 -6.03
CA LEU A 78 -11.77 -1.68 -6.95
C LEU A 78 -12.07 -2.71 -8.04
N SER A 79 -13.32 -3.16 -8.19
CA SER A 79 -13.68 -4.10 -9.26
C SER A 79 -13.68 -3.41 -10.63
N ASN A 80 -13.37 -4.17 -11.69
CA ASN A 80 -13.38 -3.64 -13.07
C ASN A 80 -14.66 -2.90 -13.42
N ARG A 81 -15.82 -3.45 -13.01
CA ARG A 81 -17.12 -2.80 -13.19
C ARG A 81 -17.17 -1.42 -12.54
N ARG A 82 -16.73 -1.30 -11.29
CA ARG A 82 -16.73 -0.03 -10.55
C ARG A 82 -15.75 0.97 -11.16
N LEU A 83 -14.58 0.50 -11.59
CA LEU A 83 -13.58 1.33 -12.27
C LEU A 83 -14.09 1.89 -13.60
N GLU A 84 -14.83 1.10 -14.38
CA GLU A 84 -15.46 1.57 -15.63
C GLU A 84 -16.58 2.57 -15.36
N LEU A 85 -17.45 2.29 -14.38
CA LEU A 85 -18.53 3.23 -14.00
C LEU A 85 -17.98 4.60 -13.56
N LEU A 86 -16.83 4.64 -12.89
CA LEU A 86 -16.21 5.87 -12.38
C LEU A 86 -15.13 6.44 -13.33
N LYS A 87 -14.95 5.86 -14.52
CA LYS A 87 -13.90 6.25 -15.47
C LYS A 87 -13.99 7.72 -15.86
N ASN A 88 -15.19 8.18 -16.19
CA ASN A 88 -15.41 9.55 -16.67
C ASN A 88 -15.07 10.60 -15.62
N ILE A 89 -15.34 10.32 -14.34
CA ILE A 89 -14.98 11.21 -13.23
C ILE A 89 -13.46 11.39 -13.20
N ARG A 90 -12.68 10.30 -13.22
CA ARG A 90 -11.22 10.38 -13.22
C ARG A 90 -10.66 11.15 -14.42
N ILE A 91 -11.23 10.94 -15.60
CA ILE A 91 -10.83 11.69 -16.80
C ILE A 91 -11.10 13.19 -16.63
N SER A 92 -12.27 13.55 -16.09
CA SER A 92 -12.62 14.95 -15.82
C SER A 92 -11.66 15.60 -14.82
N GLU A 93 -11.38 14.94 -13.70
CA GLU A 93 -10.46 15.44 -12.66
C GLU A 93 -9.04 15.65 -13.21
N ILE A 94 -8.54 14.72 -14.05
CA ILE A 94 -7.23 14.84 -14.69
C ILE A 94 -7.21 16.02 -15.67
N ASN A 95 -8.23 16.16 -16.51
CA ASN A 95 -8.30 17.27 -17.46
C ASN A 95 -8.35 18.62 -16.75
N MET A 96 -9.13 18.72 -15.66
CA MET A 96 -9.19 19.93 -14.82
C MET A 96 -7.83 20.22 -14.18
N SER A 97 -7.19 19.22 -13.58
CA SER A 97 -5.85 19.36 -12.98
C SER A 97 -4.82 19.86 -14.00
N ILE A 98 -4.87 19.35 -15.23
CA ILE A 98 -3.98 19.79 -16.32
C ILE A 98 -4.27 21.25 -16.70
N GLN A 99 -5.55 21.62 -16.85
CA GLN A 99 -5.93 22.99 -17.17
C GLN A 99 -5.46 23.98 -16.08
N GLU A 100 -5.67 23.64 -14.81
CA GLU A 100 -5.20 24.45 -13.68
C GLU A 100 -3.68 24.61 -13.68
N LEU A 101 -2.93 23.53 -13.95
CA LEU A 101 -1.48 23.59 -14.08
C LEU A 101 -1.03 24.53 -15.20
N TYR A 102 -1.71 24.52 -16.36
CA TYR A 102 -1.40 25.44 -17.45
C TYR A 102 -1.66 26.91 -17.08
N GLN A 103 -2.71 27.19 -16.31
CA GLN A 103 -3.02 28.54 -15.83
C GLN A 103 -1.96 29.03 -14.83
N ILE A 104 -1.53 28.18 -13.90
CA ILE A 104 -0.52 28.52 -12.88
C ILE A 104 0.85 28.77 -13.52
N LEU A 105 1.24 27.96 -14.50
CA LEU A 105 2.54 28.06 -15.15
C LEU A 105 2.64 29.21 -16.17
N GLY A 106 1.59 30.04 -16.28
CA GLY A 106 1.58 31.19 -17.18
C GLY A 106 1.68 30.78 -18.64
N GLY A 107 0.80 29.86 -19.08
CA GLY A 107 0.58 29.70 -20.51
C GLY A 107 0.25 31.06 -21.12
N PHE A 108 1.05 31.48 -22.11
CA PHE A 108 0.88 32.73 -22.87
C PHE A 108 -0.58 33.03 -23.22
#